data_AF-A0A438XPL9-F1
#
_entry.id   AF-A0A438XPL9-F1
#
_cell.length_a   1.000
_cell.length_b   1.000
_cell.length_c   1.000
_cell.angle_alpha   90.00
_cell.angle_beta   90.00
_cell.angle_gamma   90.00
#
_symmetry.space_group_name_H-M   'P 1'
#
loop_
_entity.id
_entity.type
_entity.pdbx_description
1 polymer ?
#
loop_
_entity_poly.entity_id
_entity_poly.type
_entity_poly.pdbx_seq_one_letter_code
_entity_poly.pdbx_strand_id
1 'polypeptide(L)'
;MKDLRENFSASLYADLKDKIHHNALSNEKLECVIASKEREFEKSLEDLTPSFRDKTNALSNDDLERLASSKEQEFEKSLEDLMPSVLGVPSYNESLTLAKKHCVKNCEKALEGFTEKIKESPNDSNAVNEAFDNLERELEIATENLSQKIAPILERYENYKRQALGYGEFLEKEKEDFMVDEKNPYPDEVKFNDLRLAEFDSVFSTIVPLEDFNKTACAHHALKALQAALKDNDLGFDATDLEQIAKGFIPRGYLWHFDANVLGNVALVREELLLGVKHTKGYKLWTTFLQTQN
;
A
#
# COMPACT_ATOMS: atom_id res chain seq x y z
N MET A 1 -32.38 -14.76 -17.43
CA MET A 1 -32.15 -13.59 -16.55
C MET A 1 -32.00 -13.98 -15.08
N LYS A 2 -32.94 -14.72 -14.44
CA LYS A 2 -32.81 -15.07 -13.01
C LYS A 2 -31.70 -16.12 -12.75
N ASP A 3 -31.73 -17.23 -13.49
CA ASP A 3 -30.73 -18.31 -13.35
C ASP A 3 -29.33 -17.92 -13.83
N LEU A 4 -29.21 -16.90 -14.68
CA LEU A 4 -27.92 -16.37 -15.17
C LEU A 4 -27.32 -15.35 -14.20
N ARG A 5 -28.14 -14.63 -13.42
CA ARG A 5 -27.70 -13.75 -12.33
C ARG A 5 -27.13 -14.55 -11.16
N GLU A 6 -27.71 -15.71 -10.86
CA GLU A 6 -27.18 -16.64 -9.85
C GLU A 6 -25.85 -17.27 -10.30
N ASN A 7 -25.63 -17.45 -11.62
CA ASN A 7 -24.33 -17.89 -12.15
C ASN A 7 -23.27 -16.79 -12.12
N PHE A 8 -23.65 -15.54 -12.44
CA PHE A 8 -22.77 -14.36 -12.40
C PHE A 8 -22.23 -14.09 -11.00
N SER A 9 -23.06 -14.29 -9.96
CA SER A 9 -22.63 -14.16 -8.57
C SER A 9 -21.81 -15.36 -8.10
N ALA A 10 -22.08 -16.57 -8.60
CA ALA A 10 -21.38 -17.79 -8.20
C ALA A 10 -20.02 -18.03 -8.90
N SER A 11 -19.82 -17.50 -10.11
CA SER A 11 -18.60 -17.68 -10.92
C SER A 11 -17.47 -16.74 -10.45
N LEU A 12 -17.76 -15.44 -10.34
CA LEU A 12 -16.86 -14.46 -9.71
C LEU A 12 -16.46 -14.89 -8.27
N TYR A 13 -17.37 -15.57 -7.57
CA TYR A 13 -17.26 -16.09 -6.21
C TYR A 13 -16.33 -17.31 -6.04
N ALA A 14 -16.27 -18.23 -7.00
CA ALA A 14 -15.43 -19.42 -6.87
C ALA A 14 -13.96 -19.09 -7.19
N ASP A 15 -13.73 -18.26 -8.21
CA ASP A 15 -12.39 -18.04 -8.76
C ASP A 15 -11.55 -17.07 -7.90
N LEU A 16 -12.16 -16.01 -7.35
CA LEU A 16 -11.49 -15.11 -6.40
C LEU A 16 -11.18 -15.81 -5.06
N LYS A 17 -12.12 -16.64 -4.59
CA LYS A 17 -11.99 -17.46 -3.37
C LYS A 17 -10.89 -18.51 -3.49
N ASP A 18 -10.86 -19.30 -4.57
CA ASP A 18 -9.84 -20.33 -4.78
C ASP A 18 -8.44 -19.71 -4.97
N LYS A 19 -8.32 -18.56 -5.67
CA LYS A 19 -7.03 -17.91 -5.92
C LYS A 19 -6.46 -17.17 -4.69
N ILE A 20 -7.31 -16.68 -3.80
CA ILE A 20 -6.88 -16.13 -2.50
C ILE A 20 -6.42 -17.26 -1.56
N HIS A 21 -7.11 -18.40 -1.55
CA HIS A 21 -6.72 -19.56 -0.73
C HIS A 21 -5.37 -20.20 -1.16
N HIS A 22 -4.95 -20.02 -2.43
CA HIS A 22 -3.70 -20.58 -2.94
C HIS A 22 -2.44 -19.72 -2.69
N ASN A 23 -2.57 -18.43 -2.34
CA ASN A 23 -1.43 -17.53 -2.05
C ASN A 23 -1.16 -17.40 -0.54
N ALA A 24 -0.80 -18.53 0.08
CA ALA A 24 0.10 -18.71 1.25
C ALA A 24 0.09 -17.76 2.46
N LEU A 25 -0.90 -16.89 2.68
CA LEU A 25 -0.97 -16.07 3.89
C LEU A 25 -2.41 -16.03 4.42
N SER A 26 -2.64 -16.87 5.43
CA SER A 26 -3.79 -16.79 6.32
C SER A 26 -3.89 -15.37 6.87
N ASN A 27 -4.82 -14.60 6.30
CA ASN A 27 -5.35 -13.42 6.93
C ASN A 27 -6.86 -13.59 6.90
N GLU A 28 -7.38 -14.44 7.80
CA GLU A 28 -8.82 -14.73 7.97
C GLU A 28 -9.68 -13.45 8.02
N LYS A 29 -9.08 -12.32 8.45
CA LYS A 29 -9.72 -11.01 8.42
C LYS A 29 -9.92 -10.47 7.00
N LEU A 30 -8.94 -10.60 6.12
CA LEU A 30 -9.06 -10.20 4.72
C LEU A 30 -10.12 -11.07 4.01
N GLU A 31 -10.10 -12.39 4.24
CA GLU A 31 -11.13 -13.31 3.73
C GLU A 31 -12.53 -12.95 4.26
N CYS A 32 -12.68 -12.65 5.56
CA CYS A 32 -13.96 -12.22 6.15
C CYS A 32 -14.49 -10.90 5.59
N VAL A 33 -13.62 -9.91 5.37
CA VAL A 33 -14.02 -8.60 4.84
C VAL A 33 -14.41 -8.73 3.36
N ILE A 34 -13.67 -9.52 2.58
CA ILE A 34 -14.01 -9.84 1.18
C ILE A 34 -15.38 -10.53 1.12
N ALA A 35 -15.58 -11.62 1.86
CA ALA A 35 -16.85 -12.36 1.90
C ALA A 35 -18.06 -11.56 2.41
N SER A 36 -17.83 -10.57 3.30
CA SER A 36 -18.88 -9.67 3.80
C SER A 36 -19.25 -8.61 2.77
N LYS A 37 -18.27 -8.07 2.04
CA LYS A 37 -18.47 -7.00 1.05
C LYS A 37 -19.04 -7.54 -0.25
N GLU A 38 -18.71 -8.76 -0.61
CA GLU A 38 -19.37 -9.54 -1.67
C GLU A 38 -20.87 -9.68 -1.41
N ARG A 39 -21.26 -9.99 -0.17
CA ARG A 39 -22.67 -10.12 0.23
C ARG A 39 -23.44 -8.80 0.15
N GLU A 40 -22.75 -7.67 0.31
CA GLU A 40 -23.33 -6.32 0.10
C GLU A 40 -23.48 -6.01 -1.40
N PHE A 41 -22.49 -6.34 -2.22
CA PHE A 41 -22.54 -6.14 -3.68
C PHE A 41 -23.64 -6.99 -4.34
N GLU A 42 -23.78 -8.24 -3.92
CA GLU A 42 -24.83 -9.17 -4.35
C GLU A 42 -26.23 -8.62 -4.04
N LYS A 43 -26.42 -8.08 -2.83
CA LYS A 43 -27.67 -7.45 -2.39
C LYS A 43 -28.01 -6.18 -3.18
N SER A 44 -27.00 -5.37 -3.51
CA SER A 44 -27.18 -4.19 -4.36
C SER A 44 -27.55 -4.56 -5.80
N LEU A 45 -27.06 -5.68 -6.33
CA LEU A 45 -27.46 -6.25 -7.63
C LEU A 45 -28.90 -6.80 -7.60
N GLU A 46 -29.32 -7.38 -6.48
CA GLU A 46 -30.69 -7.81 -6.23
C GLU A 46 -31.67 -6.63 -6.21
N ASP A 47 -31.31 -5.50 -5.60
CA ASP A 47 -32.14 -4.28 -5.55
C ASP A 47 -32.30 -3.58 -6.92
N LEU A 48 -31.40 -3.86 -7.87
CA LEU A 48 -31.49 -3.39 -9.26
C LEU A 48 -32.41 -4.25 -10.13
N THR A 49 -32.53 -5.54 -9.82
CA THR A 49 -33.40 -6.51 -10.53
C THR A 49 -34.88 -6.12 -10.70
N PRO A 50 -35.55 -5.45 -9.74
CA PRO A 50 -36.95 -5.07 -9.85
C PRO A 50 -37.16 -4.08 -11.00
N SER A 51 -36.22 -3.15 -11.21
CA SER A 51 -36.26 -2.16 -12.29
C SER A 51 -36.17 -2.78 -13.68
N PHE A 52 -35.58 -3.99 -13.80
CA PHE A 52 -35.51 -4.75 -15.07
C PHE A 52 -36.76 -5.60 -15.34
N ARG A 53 -37.63 -5.80 -14.33
CA ARG A 53 -38.75 -6.76 -14.41
C ARG A 53 -40.04 -6.11 -14.94
N ASP A 54 -40.18 -4.79 -14.79
CA ASP A 54 -41.28 -4.02 -15.37
C ASP A 54 -41.00 -3.73 -16.85
N LYS A 55 -41.46 -4.67 -17.70
CA LYS A 55 -41.31 -4.77 -19.15
C LYS A 55 -41.71 -3.56 -20.02
N THR A 56 -42.04 -2.40 -19.46
CA THR A 56 -42.58 -1.26 -20.23
C THR A 56 -41.66 -0.05 -20.35
N ASN A 57 -40.58 0.03 -19.57
CA ASN A 57 -39.60 1.11 -19.70
C ASN A 57 -38.23 0.51 -19.98
N ALA A 58 -37.73 0.70 -21.21
CA ALA A 58 -36.32 0.55 -21.49
C ALA A 58 -35.52 1.38 -20.48
N LEU A 59 -34.40 0.85 -19.96
CA LEU A 59 -33.46 1.65 -19.17
C LEU A 59 -33.16 2.93 -19.95
N SER A 60 -33.46 4.09 -19.37
CA SER A 60 -33.01 5.33 -19.98
C SER A 60 -31.49 5.37 -19.93
N ASN A 61 -30.86 6.00 -20.91
CA ASN A 61 -29.40 6.17 -20.90
C ASN A 61 -28.92 6.81 -19.58
N ASP A 62 -29.73 7.70 -19.01
CA ASP A 62 -29.46 8.36 -17.73
C ASP A 62 -29.48 7.39 -16.53
N ASP A 63 -30.38 6.40 -16.53
CA ASP A 63 -30.45 5.39 -15.46
C ASP A 63 -29.25 4.45 -15.49
N LEU A 64 -28.79 4.09 -16.68
CA LEU A 64 -27.62 3.23 -16.90
C LEU A 64 -26.32 3.93 -16.49
N GLU A 65 -26.18 5.21 -16.83
CA GLU A 65 -25.03 6.02 -16.46
C GLU A 65 -24.97 6.26 -14.94
N ARG A 66 -26.12 6.58 -14.33
CA ARG A 66 -26.24 6.72 -12.87
C ARG A 66 -25.90 5.43 -12.13
N LEU A 67 -26.26 4.28 -12.70
CA LEU A 67 -25.91 2.98 -12.17
C LEU A 67 -24.40 2.73 -12.22
N ALA A 68 -23.77 2.95 -13.37
CA ALA A 68 -22.32 2.78 -13.54
C ALA A 68 -21.55 3.62 -12.50
N SER A 69 -21.87 4.92 -12.39
CA SER A 69 -21.24 5.80 -11.41
C SER A 69 -21.49 5.38 -9.95
N SER A 70 -22.70 4.88 -9.63
CA SER A 70 -22.98 4.36 -8.29
C SER A 70 -22.13 3.13 -7.96
N LYS A 71 -21.86 2.28 -8.95
CA LYS A 71 -21.07 1.05 -8.77
C LYS A 71 -19.59 1.34 -8.67
N GLU A 72 -19.08 2.28 -9.47
CA GLU A 72 -17.71 2.78 -9.36
C GLU A 72 -17.40 3.27 -7.94
N GLN A 73 -18.28 4.12 -7.39
CA GLN A 73 -18.12 4.64 -6.03
C GLN A 73 -18.17 3.54 -4.95
N GLU A 74 -19.04 2.54 -5.12
CA GLU A 74 -19.14 1.40 -4.19
C GLU A 74 -17.87 0.53 -4.23
N PHE A 75 -17.29 0.30 -5.42
CA PHE A 75 -16.02 -0.41 -5.59
C PHE A 75 -14.85 0.35 -4.97
N GLU A 76 -14.72 1.64 -5.24
CA GLU A 76 -13.66 2.49 -4.67
C GLU A 76 -13.70 2.45 -3.14
N LYS A 77 -14.87 2.67 -2.55
CA LYS A 77 -15.07 2.60 -1.10
C LYS A 77 -14.74 1.21 -0.54
N SER A 78 -15.12 0.15 -1.24
CA SER A 78 -14.80 -1.23 -0.80
C SER A 78 -13.30 -1.48 -0.77
N LEU A 79 -12.55 -0.95 -1.74
CA LEU A 79 -11.08 -1.03 -1.76
C LEU A 79 -10.40 -0.19 -0.66
N GLU A 80 -11.02 0.90 -0.22
CA GLU A 80 -10.58 1.65 0.96
C GLU A 80 -10.78 0.84 2.24
N ASP A 81 -11.96 0.26 2.44
CA ASP A 81 -12.33 -0.52 3.63
C ASP A 81 -11.53 -1.83 3.77
N LEU A 82 -11.22 -2.49 2.66
CA LEU A 82 -10.58 -3.82 2.61
C LEU A 82 -9.11 -3.82 3.04
N MET A 83 -8.43 -2.68 2.95
CA MET A 83 -6.99 -2.63 2.99
C MET A 83 -6.49 -1.74 4.13
N PRO A 84 -5.36 -2.08 4.77
CA PRO A 84 -4.75 -1.17 5.73
C PRO A 84 -4.51 0.18 5.06
N SER A 85 -5.04 1.25 5.67
CA SER A 85 -4.96 2.61 5.13
C SER A 85 -3.51 3.10 5.03
N VAL A 86 -2.63 2.58 5.90
CA VAL A 86 -1.20 2.90 5.94
C VAL A 86 -0.42 1.67 6.43
N LEU A 87 0.37 1.07 5.55
CA LEU A 87 1.50 0.21 5.87
C LEU A 87 2.62 1.09 6.44
N GLY A 88 3.30 0.67 7.52
CA GLY A 88 4.35 1.46 8.19
C GLY A 88 5.60 1.78 7.34
N VAL A 89 5.60 1.43 6.05
CA VAL A 89 6.68 1.66 5.09
C VAL A 89 6.10 2.42 3.88
N PRO A 90 6.51 3.69 3.63
CA PRO A 90 5.88 4.53 2.62
C PRO A 90 5.87 3.97 1.18
N SER A 91 6.92 3.27 0.78
CA SER A 91 6.97 2.65 -0.55
C SER A 91 5.95 1.52 -0.74
N TYR A 92 5.60 0.80 0.34
CA TYR A 92 4.54 -0.20 0.28
C TYR A 92 3.17 0.49 0.13
N ASN A 93 2.96 1.63 0.80
CA ASN A 93 1.75 2.45 0.62
C ASN A 93 1.60 2.95 -0.81
N GLU A 94 2.67 3.45 -1.39
CA GLU A 94 2.66 3.95 -2.77
C GLU A 94 2.31 2.82 -3.74
N SER A 95 2.95 1.67 -3.60
CA SER A 95 2.68 0.48 -4.43
C SER A 95 1.24 -0.01 -4.28
N LEU A 96 0.73 -0.02 -3.05
CA LEU A 96 -0.63 -0.42 -2.73
C LEU A 96 -1.66 0.54 -3.34
N THR A 97 -1.45 1.84 -3.15
CA THR A 97 -2.29 2.90 -3.70
C THR A 97 -2.32 2.84 -5.22
N LEU A 98 -1.16 2.61 -5.84
CA LEU A 98 -1.05 2.47 -7.29
C LEU A 98 -1.81 1.23 -7.79
N ALA A 99 -1.69 0.09 -7.12
CA ALA A 99 -2.42 -1.12 -7.47
C ALA A 99 -3.94 -0.91 -7.38
N LYS A 100 -4.43 -0.28 -6.30
CA LYS A 100 -5.84 0.10 -6.15
C LYS A 100 -6.31 1.00 -7.29
N LYS A 101 -5.57 2.07 -7.57
CA LYS A 101 -5.91 3.02 -8.64
C LYS A 101 -6.00 2.35 -10.01
N HIS A 102 -5.11 1.38 -10.29
CA HIS A 102 -5.19 0.61 -11.53
C HIS A 102 -6.41 -0.30 -11.59
N CYS A 103 -6.79 -0.94 -10.47
CA CYS A 103 -8.02 -1.74 -10.39
C CYS A 103 -9.26 -0.88 -10.64
N VAL A 104 -9.40 0.25 -9.92
CA VAL A 104 -10.53 1.19 -10.08
C VAL A 104 -10.66 1.59 -11.55
N LYS A 105 -9.56 2.03 -12.17
CA LYS A 105 -9.54 2.41 -13.59
C LYS A 105 -9.95 1.28 -14.54
N ASN A 106 -9.63 0.04 -14.22
CA ASN A 106 -10.05 -1.10 -15.05
C ASN A 106 -11.54 -1.40 -14.87
N CYS A 107 -12.07 -1.30 -13.65
CA CYS A 107 -13.49 -1.44 -13.37
C CYS A 107 -14.32 -0.35 -14.05
N GLU A 108 -13.89 0.91 -14.00
CA GLU A 108 -14.52 2.04 -14.71
C GLU A 108 -14.66 1.72 -16.21
N LYS A 109 -13.57 1.28 -16.85
CA LYS A 109 -13.58 0.89 -18.27
C LYS A 109 -14.52 -0.29 -18.56
N ALA A 110 -14.59 -1.27 -17.66
CA ALA A 110 -15.49 -2.41 -17.81
C ALA A 110 -16.96 -1.97 -17.76
N LEU A 111 -17.29 -1.05 -16.85
CA LEU A 111 -18.62 -0.47 -16.71
C LEU A 111 -18.99 0.45 -17.88
N GLU A 112 -18.03 1.21 -18.41
CA GLU A 112 -18.18 2.01 -19.64
C GLU A 112 -18.50 1.11 -20.84
N GLY A 113 -17.69 0.06 -21.06
CA GLY A 113 -17.91 -0.90 -22.15
C GLY A 113 -19.24 -1.67 -22.03
N PHE A 114 -19.65 -2.01 -20.80
CA PHE A 114 -20.98 -2.55 -20.54
C PHE A 114 -22.08 -1.56 -20.94
N THR A 115 -21.94 -0.30 -20.53
CA THR A 115 -22.90 0.77 -20.81
C THR A 115 -23.05 1.01 -22.31
N GLU A 116 -21.96 1.08 -23.05
CA GLU A 116 -21.96 1.23 -24.52
C GLU A 116 -22.68 0.05 -25.20
N LYS A 117 -22.37 -1.18 -24.80
CA LYS A 117 -22.95 -2.37 -25.40
C LYS A 117 -24.46 -2.50 -25.16
N ILE A 118 -24.94 -2.08 -23.98
CA ILE A 118 -26.38 -1.99 -23.69
C ILE A 118 -27.04 -0.88 -24.52
N LYS A 119 -26.38 0.27 -24.70
CA LYS A 119 -26.89 1.39 -25.53
C LYS A 119 -27.05 0.99 -27.01
N GLU A 120 -26.16 0.16 -27.54
CA GLU A 120 -26.21 -0.30 -28.94
C GLU A 120 -27.39 -1.22 -29.24
N SER A 121 -27.80 -2.06 -28.28
CA SER A 121 -28.84 -3.09 -28.50
C SER A 121 -29.72 -3.32 -27.26
N PRO A 122 -30.45 -2.29 -26.78
CA PRO A 122 -31.12 -2.31 -25.47
C PRO A 122 -32.26 -3.32 -25.36
N ASN A 123 -32.83 -3.75 -26.49
CA ASN A 123 -33.96 -4.69 -26.54
C ASN A 123 -33.57 -6.09 -27.03
N ASP A 124 -32.29 -6.32 -27.36
CA ASP A 124 -31.80 -7.65 -27.74
C ASP A 124 -31.33 -8.39 -26.50
N SER A 125 -32.13 -9.37 -26.07
CA SER A 125 -31.80 -10.17 -24.88
C SER A 125 -30.46 -10.91 -25.01
N ASN A 126 -30.03 -11.29 -26.21
CA ASN A 126 -28.75 -11.96 -26.40
C ASN A 126 -27.59 -10.96 -26.25
N ALA A 127 -27.71 -9.77 -26.85
CA ALA A 127 -26.70 -8.71 -26.72
C ALA A 127 -26.55 -8.24 -25.27
N VAL A 128 -27.67 -8.12 -24.54
CA VAL A 128 -27.68 -7.79 -23.12
C VAL A 128 -26.96 -8.86 -22.30
N ASN A 129 -27.23 -10.15 -22.55
CA ASN A 129 -26.53 -11.24 -21.87
C ASN A 129 -25.02 -11.21 -22.15
N GLU A 130 -24.62 -11.01 -23.40
CA GLU A 130 -23.22 -10.91 -23.78
C GLU A 130 -22.51 -9.70 -23.14
N ALA A 131 -23.25 -8.60 -22.93
CA ALA A 131 -22.74 -7.44 -22.20
C ALA A 131 -22.47 -7.78 -20.73
N PHE A 132 -23.39 -8.50 -20.07
CA PHE A 132 -23.15 -9.00 -18.72
C PHE A 132 -21.95 -9.93 -18.69
N ASP A 133 -21.93 -11.01 -19.47
CA ASP A 133 -20.84 -12.01 -19.45
C ASP A 133 -19.45 -11.36 -19.66
N ASN A 134 -19.39 -10.33 -20.51
CA ASN A 134 -18.15 -9.56 -20.70
C ASN A 134 -17.82 -8.69 -19.49
N LEU A 135 -18.79 -8.01 -18.88
CA LEU A 135 -18.57 -7.25 -17.65
C LEU A 135 -18.03 -8.15 -16.53
N GLU A 136 -18.54 -9.38 -16.40
CA GLU A 136 -18.05 -10.36 -15.42
C GLU A 136 -16.57 -10.60 -15.60
N ARG A 137 -16.20 -10.98 -16.83
CA ARG A 137 -14.84 -11.36 -17.19
C ARG A 137 -13.88 -10.21 -16.96
N GLU A 138 -14.26 -9.00 -17.34
CA GLU A 138 -13.38 -7.82 -17.17
C GLU A 138 -13.21 -7.45 -15.69
N LEU A 139 -14.26 -7.56 -14.87
CA LEU A 139 -14.16 -7.35 -13.42
C LEU A 139 -13.32 -8.44 -12.75
N GLU A 140 -13.49 -9.70 -13.14
CA GLU A 140 -12.67 -10.83 -12.68
C GLU A 140 -11.19 -10.59 -13.02
N ILE A 141 -10.88 -10.21 -14.27
CA ILE A 141 -9.52 -9.84 -14.70
C ILE A 141 -8.99 -8.66 -13.87
N ALA A 142 -9.80 -7.63 -13.59
CA ALA A 142 -9.38 -6.49 -12.79
C ALA A 142 -9.02 -6.90 -11.34
N THR A 143 -9.87 -7.71 -10.71
CA THR A 143 -9.66 -8.22 -9.34
C THR A 143 -8.47 -9.17 -9.25
N GLU A 144 -8.28 -10.05 -10.24
CA GLU A 144 -7.14 -10.96 -10.29
C GLU A 144 -5.82 -10.18 -10.45
N ASN A 145 -5.79 -9.20 -11.34
CA ASN A 145 -4.63 -8.31 -11.51
C ASN A 145 -4.31 -7.54 -10.22
N LEU A 146 -5.34 -7.13 -9.48
CA LEU A 146 -5.16 -6.46 -8.19
C LEU A 146 -4.55 -7.42 -7.16
N SER A 147 -5.11 -8.63 -7.02
CA SER A 147 -4.64 -9.68 -6.12
C SER A 147 -3.16 -10.00 -6.37
N GLN A 148 -2.79 -10.23 -7.63
CA GLN A 148 -1.40 -10.51 -8.04
C GLN A 148 -0.43 -9.38 -7.68
N LYS A 149 -0.88 -8.12 -7.69
CA LYS A 149 -0.06 -6.95 -7.31
C LYS A 149 0.04 -6.76 -5.80
N ILE A 150 -1.02 -7.04 -5.06
CA ILE A 150 -1.10 -6.81 -3.62
C ILE A 150 -0.42 -7.92 -2.82
N ALA A 151 -0.59 -9.18 -3.23
CA ALA A 151 -0.04 -10.33 -2.53
C ALA A 151 1.46 -10.17 -2.16
N PRO A 152 2.36 -9.83 -3.10
CA PRO A 152 3.77 -9.65 -2.76
C PRO A 152 4.02 -8.45 -1.83
N ILE A 153 3.21 -7.39 -1.90
CA ILE A 153 3.34 -6.21 -1.03
C ILE A 153 3.00 -6.59 0.42
N LEU A 154 1.92 -7.34 0.62
CA LEU A 154 1.50 -7.80 1.95
C LEU A 154 2.49 -8.81 2.54
N GLU A 155 3.01 -9.72 1.72
CA GLU A 155 4.05 -10.66 2.14
C GLU A 155 5.30 -9.92 2.63
N ARG A 156 5.77 -8.92 1.88
CA ARG A 156 6.91 -8.07 2.28
C ARG A 156 6.65 -7.33 3.58
N TYR A 157 5.44 -6.79 3.74
CA TYR A 157 5.06 -6.07 4.95
C TYR A 157 5.01 -6.97 6.19
N GLU A 158 4.43 -8.16 6.08
CA GLU A 158 4.41 -9.12 7.19
C GLU A 158 5.81 -9.65 7.50
N ASN A 159 6.66 -9.84 6.48
CA ASN A 159 8.07 -10.15 6.69
C ASN A 159 8.79 -9.03 7.45
N TYR A 160 8.59 -7.77 7.05
CA TYR A 160 9.15 -6.61 7.74
C TYR A 160 8.73 -6.58 9.21
N LYS A 161 7.44 -6.71 9.51
CA LYS A 161 6.93 -6.73 10.89
C LYS A 161 7.60 -7.82 11.73
N ARG A 162 7.69 -9.03 11.20
CA ARG A 162 8.36 -10.16 11.86
C ARG A 162 9.82 -9.85 12.15
N GLN A 163 10.54 -9.29 11.18
CA GLN A 163 11.94 -8.91 11.34
C GLN A 163 12.11 -7.77 12.35
N ALA A 164 11.24 -6.76 12.32
CA ALA A 164 11.26 -5.64 13.26
C ALA A 164 11.03 -6.10 14.71
N LEU A 165 10.15 -7.07 14.93
CA LEU A 165 9.94 -7.71 16.24
C LEU A 165 11.21 -8.40 16.74
N GLY A 166 11.85 -9.23 15.90
CA GLY A 166 13.08 -9.93 16.27
C GLY A 166 14.29 -9.01 16.45
N TYR A 167 14.27 -7.82 15.83
CA TYR A 167 15.37 -6.87 15.90
C TYR A 167 15.61 -6.35 17.33
N GLY A 168 14.55 -6.13 18.11
CA GLY A 168 14.68 -5.67 19.50
C GLY A 168 15.43 -6.67 20.38
N GLU A 169 15.12 -7.97 20.24
CA GLU A 169 15.82 -9.04 20.98
C GLU A 169 17.30 -9.12 20.58
N PHE A 170 17.59 -8.95 19.29
CA PHE A 170 18.96 -8.88 18.79
C PHE A 170 19.71 -7.67 19.38
N LEU A 171 19.09 -6.49 19.42
CA LEU A 171 19.70 -5.31 20.02
C LEU A 171 20.04 -5.53 21.49
N GLU A 172 19.11 -6.07 22.27
CA GLU A 172 19.32 -6.37 23.69
C GLU A 172 20.48 -7.35 23.93
N LYS A 173 20.62 -8.35 23.07
CA LYS A 173 21.69 -9.35 23.16
C LYS A 173 23.07 -8.75 22.86
N GLU A 174 23.17 -7.86 21.87
CA GLU A 174 24.44 -7.35 21.37
C GLU A 174 24.84 -5.98 21.97
N LYS A 175 23.98 -5.37 22.79
CA LYS A 175 24.15 -3.99 23.27
C LYS A 175 25.48 -3.69 23.95
N GLU A 176 26.10 -4.69 24.58
CA GLU A 176 27.37 -4.49 25.28
C GLU A 176 28.54 -4.17 24.33
N ASP A 177 28.44 -4.60 23.08
CA ASP A 177 29.42 -4.34 22.02
C ASP A 177 29.18 -3.01 21.31
N PHE A 178 28.11 -2.27 21.65
CA PHE A 178 27.79 -1.00 21.02
C PHE A 178 28.71 0.12 21.50
N MET A 179 29.04 1.00 20.55
CA MET A 179 29.92 2.13 20.77
C MET A 179 29.16 3.29 21.40
N VAL A 180 29.62 3.72 22.58
CA VAL A 180 29.18 4.93 23.28
C VAL A 180 30.31 5.95 23.25
N ASP A 181 29.98 7.21 22.97
CA ASP A 181 30.95 8.30 23.02
C ASP A 181 31.02 8.92 24.41
N GLU A 182 31.95 8.44 25.23
CA GLU A 182 32.24 9.00 26.56
C GLU A 182 32.69 10.46 26.53
N LYS A 183 33.10 10.96 25.36
CA LYS A 183 33.51 12.35 25.13
C LYS A 183 32.57 13.06 24.16
N ASN A 184 31.29 12.69 24.17
CA ASN A 184 30.26 13.30 23.34
C ASN A 184 30.29 14.84 23.49
N PRO A 185 30.61 15.60 22.42
CA PRO A 185 30.62 17.06 22.47
C PRO A 185 29.20 17.68 22.50
N TYR A 186 28.15 16.89 22.24
CA TYR A 186 26.75 17.31 22.14
C TYR A 186 25.83 16.44 23.03
N PRO A 187 26.00 16.43 24.36
CA PRO A 187 25.24 15.56 25.26
C PRO A 187 23.76 15.95 25.40
N ASP A 188 23.41 17.19 25.10
CA ASP A 188 22.03 17.67 25.17
C ASP A 188 21.25 17.31 23.89
N GLU A 189 21.92 17.24 22.74
CA GLU A 189 21.35 17.01 21.42
C GLU A 189 21.44 15.55 20.95
N VAL A 190 22.45 14.79 21.40
CA VAL A 190 22.62 13.37 21.06
C VAL A 190 22.77 12.58 22.33
N LYS A 191 21.75 11.81 22.68
CA LYS A 191 21.72 10.98 23.88
C LYS A 191 22.01 9.54 23.53
N PHE A 192 22.48 8.77 24.50
CA PHE A 192 22.57 7.32 24.38
C PHE A 192 21.49 6.71 25.27
N ASN A 193 20.70 5.79 24.72
CA ASN A 193 19.64 5.12 25.46
C ASN A 193 20.16 3.90 26.24
N ASP A 194 19.24 3.19 26.89
CA ASP A 194 19.55 2.00 27.71
C ASP A 194 20.16 0.85 26.89
N LEU A 195 19.96 0.85 25.57
CA LEU A 195 20.59 -0.08 24.63
C LEU A 195 21.98 0.40 24.19
N ARG A 196 22.48 1.52 24.72
CA ARG A 196 23.77 2.11 24.34
C ARG A 196 23.81 2.56 22.87
N LEU A 197 22.66 2.87 22.29
CA LEU A 197 22.53 3.42 20.94
C LEU A 197 22.28 4.93 20.98
N ALA A 198 22.86 5.64 20.02
CA ALA A 198 22.70 7.09 19.90
C ALA A 198 21.31 7.45 19.37
N GLU A 199 20.70 8.47 19.95
CA GLU A 199 19.43 9.06 19.57
C GLU A 199 19.70 10.46 19.00
N PHE A 200 19.49 10.62 17.70
CA PHE A 200 19.65 11.88 17.00
C PHE A 200 18.29 12.55 16.82
N ASP A 201 18.22 13.85 17.11
CA ASP A 201 17.09 14.66 16.67
C ASP A 201 17.06 14.74 15.13
N SER A 202 15.97 14.30 14.53
CA SER A 202 15.82 14.19 13.08
C SER A 202 14.70 15.09 12.59
N VAL A 203 14.95 15.84 11.52
CA VAL A 203 13.92 16.68 10.87
C VAL A 203 12.94 15.87 10.03
N PHE A 204 13.34 14.65 9.64
CA PHE A 204 12.53 13.71 8.91
C PHE A 204 13.06 12.30 9.13
N SER A 205 12.18 11.30 9.18
CA SER A 205 12.58 9.89 9.19
C SER A 205 11.56 9.02 8.47
N THR A 206 12.02 7.88 7.96
CA THR A 206 11.15 6.90 7.31
C THR A 206 11.73 5.51 7.41
N ILE A 207 10.85 4.52 7.47
CA ILE A 207 11.23 3.13 7.23
C ILE A 207 11.41 2.92 5.72
N VAL A 208 12.51 2.25 5.32
CA VAL A 208 12.76 1.84 3.93
C VAL A 208 12.57 0.32 3.76
N PRO A 209 12.25 -0.17 2.55
CA PRO A 209 12.15 -1.60 2.26
C PRO A 209 13.41 -2.39 2.57
N LEU A 210 13.25 -3.65 2.96
CA LEU A 210 14.36 -4.55 3.32
C LEU A 210 14.77 -5.50 2.19
N GLU A 211 13.96 -5.65 1.14
CA GLU A 211 14.21 -6.58 0.02
C GLU A 211 15.31 -6.13 -0.95
N ASP A 212 15.50 -4.82 -1.17
CA ASP A 212 16.54 -4.28 -2.06
C ASP A 212 17.62 -3.54 -1.26
N PHE A 213 18.00 -4.14 -0.13
CA PHE A 213 18.78 -3.51 0.92
C PHE A 213 20.22 -3.18 0.51
N ASN A 214 20.41 -1.95 0.01
CA ASN A 214 21.71 -1.31 -0.12
C ASN A 214 21.63 0.19 0.23
N LYS A 215 22.75 0.80 0.63
CA LYS A 215 22.79 2.21 1.07
C LYS A 215 22.19 3.18 0.05
N THR A 216 22.47 2.99 -1.23
CA THR A 216 21.99 3.88 -2.31
C THR A 216 20.48 3.77 -2.47
N ALA A 217 19.93 2.55 -2.46
CA ALA A 217 18.50 2.31 -2.52
C ALA A 217 17.78 2.89 -1.28
N CYS A 218 18.35 2.69 -0.08
CA CYS A 218 17.81 3.25 1.16
C CYS A 218 17.73 4.78 1.08
N ALA A 219 18.82 5.44 0.67
CA ALA A 219 18.84 6.90 0.51
C ALA A 219 17.85 7.39 -0.55
N HIS A 220 17.69 6.64 -1.64
CA HIS A 220 16.70 6.95 -2.68
C HIS A 220 15.26 6.88 -2.14
N HIS A 221 14.90 5.78 -1.44
CA HIS A 221 13.58 5.64 -0.84
C HIS A 221 13.32 6.71 0.23
N ALA A 222 14.33 7.01 1.07
CA ALA A 222 14.22 8.06 2.08
C ALA A 222 13.96 9.44 1.47
N LEU A 223 14.69 9.79 0.41
CA LEU A 223 14.49 11.02 -0.34
C LEU A 223 13.11 11.08 -1.01
N LYS A 224 12.62 9.98 -1.58
CA LYS A 224 11.27 9.92 -2.17
C LYS A 224 10.19 10.11 -1.11
N ALA A 225 10.35 9.50 0.06
CA ALA A 225 9.43 9.68 1.18
C ALA A 225 9.45 11.14 1.69
N LEU A 226 10.62 11.76 1.79
CA LEU A 226 10.76 13.18 2.14
C LEU A 226 10.06 14.09 1.13
N GLN A 227 10.30 13.88 -0.17
CA GLN A 227 9.64 14.62 -1.25
C GLN A 227 8.12 14.47 -1.20
N ALA A 228 7.61 13.29 -0.85
CA ALA A 228 6.18 13.07 -0.68
C ALA A 228 5.62 13.81 0.54
N ALA A 229 6.30 13.74 1.69
CA ALA A 229 5.89 14.40 2.93
C ALA A 229 5.81 15.93 2.78
N LEU A 230 6.72 16.53 2.02
CA LEU A 230 6.77 17.98 1.78
C LEU A 230 5.65 18.53 0.89
N LYS A 231 4.81 17.67 0.28
CA LYS A 231 3.64 18.13 -0.47
C LYS A 231 2.56 18.70 0.44
N ASP A 232 2.42 18.11 1.63
CA ASP A 232 1.32 18.39 2.55
C ASP A 232 1.82 18.95 3.90
N ASN A 233 3.13 19.00 4.13
CA ASN A 233 3.72 19.41 5.40
C ASN A 233 4.87 20.41 5.21
N ASP A 234 4.90 21.42 6.08
CA ASP A 234 6.07 22.28 6.25
C ASP A 234 6.98 21.69 7.33
N LEU A 235 8.16 21.21 6.92
CA LEU A 235 9.17 20.64 7.82
C LEU A 235 10.22 21.69 8.25
N GLY A 236 10.00 22.97 7.96
CA GLY A 236 10.88 24.07 8.36
C GLY A 236 12.12 24.24 7.48
N PHE A 237 12.14 23.65 6.29
CA PHE A 237 13.20 23.86 5.29
C PHE A 237 13.07 25.24 4.63
N ASP A 238 14.20 25.87 4.35
CA ASP A 238 14.20 27.12 3.59
C ASP A 238 14.06 26.85 2.07
N ALA A 239 13.92 27.92 1.28
CA ALA A 239 13.74 27.81 -0.17
C ALA A 239 14.92 27.12 -0.88
N THR A 240 16.14 27.25 -0.38
CA THR A 240 17.35 26.63 -0.94
C THR A 240 17.34 25.13 -0.67
N ASP A 241 16.99 24.74 0.56
CA ASP A 241 16.85 23.34 0.96
C ASP A 241 15.77 22.63 0.13
N LEU A 242 14.60 23.26 -0.03
CA LEU A 242 13.50 22.74 -0.84
C LEU A 242 13.92 22.56 -2.31
N GLU A 243 14.70 23.50 -2.88
CA GLU A 243 15.23 23.38 -4.24
C GLU A 243 16.19 22.18 -4.37
N GLN A 244 17.05 21.95 -3.38
CA GLN A 244 17.97 20.81 -3.36
C GLN A 244 17.20 19.49 -3.28
N ILE A 245 16.23 19.39 -2.37
CA ILE A 245 15.39 18.20 -2.21
C ILE A 245 14.62 17.90 -3.50
N ALA A 246 14.05 18.92 -4.15
CA ALA A 246 13.32 18.75 -5.41
C ALA A 246 14.21 18.20 -6.53
N LYS A 247 15.50 18.58 -6.57
CA LYS A 247 16.51 18.06 -7.51
C LYS A 247 17.06 16.69 -7.11
N GLY A 248 16.66 16.17 -5.96
CA GLY A 248 17.07 14.88 -5.43
C GLY A 248 18.41 14.91 -4.69
N PHE A 249 18.82 16.07 -4.19
CA PHE A 249 19.98 16.22 -3.33
C PHE A 249 19.57 16.27 -1.86
N ILE A 250 20.53 15.93 -0.99
CA ILE A 250 20.40 16.14 0.46
C ILE A 250 20.68 17.63 0.73
N PRO A 251 19.83 18.31 1.52
CA PRO A 251 20.09 19.68 1.97
C PRO A 251 21.48 19.85 2.60
N ARG A 252 22.10 21.02 2.41
CA ARG A 252 23.39 21.32 3.05
C ARG A 252 23.28 21.30 4.57
N GLY A 253 24.28 20.71 5.22
CA GLY A 253 24.29 20.59 6.68
C GLY A 253 23.45 19.41 7.20
N TYR A 254 22.92 18.57 6.32
CA TYR A 254 22.21 17.35 6.68
C TYR A 254 22.83 16.11 6.03
N LEU A 255 22.65 14.96 6.69
CA LEU A 255 23.04 13.66 6.17
C LEU A 255 21.98 12.61 6.48
N TRP A 256 21.89 11.59 5.62
CA TRP A 256 21.11 10.39 5.92
C TRP A 256 21.83 9.56 6.98
N HIS A 257 21.19 9.43 8.14
CA HIS A 257 21.55 8.52 9.20
C HIS A 257 20.76 7.21 9.07
N PHE A 258 21.49 6.10 9.11
CA PHE A 258 20.91 4.76 9.22
C PHE A 258 20.77 4.46 10.71
N ASP A 259 19.57 4.61 11.24
CA ASP A 259 19.26 4.60 12.66
C ASP A 259 19.30 3.19 13.25
N ALA A 260 20.27 2.94 14.13
CA ALA A 260 20.43 1.64 14.76
C ALA A 260 19.26 1.25 15.67
N ASN A 261 18.46 2.21 16.15
CA ASN A 261 17.39 1.95 17.11
C ASN A 261 16.20 1.23 16.47
N VAL A 262 15.98 1.44 15.17
CA VAL A 262 14.80 0.93 14.47
C VAL A 262 15.22 0.30 13.14
N LEU A 263 14.84 -0.95 12.92
CA LEU A 263 15.18 -1.68 11.70
C LEU A 263 14.66 -0.96 10.46
N GLY A 264 15.58 -0.62 9.56
CA GLY A 264 15.26 0.05 8.31
C GLY A 264 14.91 1.53 8.43
N ASN A 265 15.05 2.15 9.61
CA ASN A 265 14.77 3.57 9.77
C ASN A 265 15.90 4.45 9.25
N VAL A 266 15.63 5.26 8.24
CA VAL A 266 16.56 6.25 7.69
C VAL A 266 16.09 7.64 8.10
N ALA A 267 16.93 8.34 8.84
CA ALA A 267 16.64 9.65 9.41
C ALA A 267 17.51 10.74 8.77
N LEU A 268 16.93 11.90 8.48
CA LEU A 268 17.65 13.09 8.06
C LEU A 268 18.07 13.88 9.29
N VAL A 269 19.37 13.93 9.55
CA VAL A 269 19.95 14.52 10.77
C VAL A 269 20.98 15.57 10.42
N ARG A 270 21.27 16.47 11.37
CA ARG A 270 22.33 17.47 11.20
C ARG A 270 23.69 16.79 11.02
N GLU A 271 24.41 17.20 9.98
CA GLU A 271 25.72 16.68 9.60
C GLU A 271 26.74 16.84 10.74
N GLU A 272 26.75 18.00 11.39
CA GLU A 272 27.67 18.32 12.50
C GLU A 272 27.53 17.33 13.67
N LEU A 273 26.29 16.92 13.99
CA LEU A 273 26.01 15.99 15.08
C LEU A 273 26.39 14.57 14.66
N LEU A 274 25.97 14.15 13.47
CA LEU A 274 26.20 12.80 12.97
C LEU A 274 27.70 12.47 12.82
N LEU A 275 28.50 13.45 12.40
CA LEU A 275 29.94 13.31 12.24
C LEU A 275 30.70 13.57 13.56
N GLY A 276 30.14 14.39 14.46
CA GLY A 276 30.77 14.78 15.72
C GLY A 276 30.65 13.73 16.84
N VAL A 277 29.64 12.86 16.81
CA VAL A 277 29.40 11.85 17.86
C VAL A 277 29.76 10.45 17.37
N LYS A 278 30.63 9.74 18.11
CA LYS A 278 30.97 8.34 17.80
C LYS A 278 29.84 7.40 18.26
N HIS A 279 29.35 6.56 17.37
CA HIS A 279 28.24 5.66 17.66
C HIS A 279 28.24 4.43 16.75
N THR A 280 27.52 3.39 17.18
CA THR A 280 27.23 2.21 16.37
C THR A 280 26.43 2.58 15.12
N LYS A 281 26.90 2.19 13.94
CA LYS A 281 26.24 2.52 12.67
C LYS A 281 25.12 1.52 12.36
N GLY A 282 23.87 2.02 12.21
CA GLY A 282 22.69 1.18 12.01
C GLY A 282 22.76 0.31 10.77
N TYR A 283 23.22 0.82 9.62
CA TYR A 283 23.28 0.02 8.38
C TYR A 283 24.03 -1.31 8.54
N LYS A 284 25.19 -1.30 9.21
CA LYS A 284 25.98 -2.51 9.45
C LYS A 284 25.23 -3.46 10.39
N LEU A 285 24.62 -2.91 11.43
CA LEU A 285 23.86 -3.65 12.42
C LEU A 285 22.63 -4.34 11.81
N TRP A 286 21.87 -3.62 10.98
CA TRP A 286 20.76 -4.18 10.20
C TRP A 286 21.23 -5.30 9.27
N THR A 287 22.35 -5.09 8.55
CA THR A 287 22.92 -6.11 7.65
C THR A 287 23.24 -7.39 8.43
N THR A 288 23.93 -7.27 9.57
CA THR A 288 24.28 -8.40 10.43
C THR A 288 23.04 -9.12 10.93
N PHE A 289 22.05 -8.38 11.44
CA PHE A 289 20.79 -8.98 11.88
C PHE A 289 20.11 -9.77 10.75
N LEU A 290 19.86 -9.13 9.60
CA LEU A 290 19.16 -9.76 8.48
C LEU A 290 19.89 -11.00 7.93
N GLN A 291 21.22 -11.01 7.95
CA GLN A 291 22.01 -12.19 7.55
C GLN A 291 21.89 -13.36 8.54
N THR A 292 21.66 -13.09 9.82
CA THR A 292 21.51 -14.14 10.85
C THR A 292 20.11 -14.73 10.94
N GLN A 293 19.13 -14.12 10.28
CA GLN A 293 17.73 -14.59 10.24
C GLN A 293 17.39 -15.46 9.02
N ASN A 294 18.29 -15.55 8.04
CA ASN A 294 18.14 -16.33 6.81
C ASN A 294 18.74 -17.74 6.92
#